data_AF-A0A2D5WRT3-F1
#
_entry.id   AF-A0A2D5WRT3-F1
#
_cell.length_a   1.000
_cell.length_b   1.000
_cell.length_c   1.000
_cell.angle_alpha   90.00
_cell.angle_beta   90.00
_cell.angle_gamma   90.00
#
_symmetry.space_group_name_H-M   'P 1'
#
loop_
_entity.id
_entity.type
_entity.pdbx_description
1 polymer ?
#
loop_
_entity_poly.entity_id
_entity_poly.type
_entity_poly.pdbx_seq_one_letter_code
_entity_poly.pdbx_strand_id
1 'polypeptide(L)'
;MEIASILEADDPILRRLPVTIIPLNHILLKSPLLADDILKELTLGARFEDLAAEHSACPSGSNKGFAGDHDVDDLPEEMIQAMQEYDGSSPWIGPVETRYGFHIIRPAGQIGELRERIDDIHTTDPVPESESVPISNSDADSASNDD
;
A
#
# COMPACT_ATOMS: atom_id res chain seq x y z
N MET A 1 -20.76 52.16 12.44
CA MET A 1 -19.28 52.07 12.42
C MET A 1 -18.94 51.09 13.52
N GLU A 2 -18.45 49.89 13.30
CA GLU A 2 -17.71 49.33 12.17
C GLU A 2 -17.93 47.79 12.17
N ILE A 3 -17.91 47.20 10.99
CA ILE A 3 -18.11 45.78 10.69
C ILE A 3 -16.74 45.19 10.32
N ALA A 4 -16.24 44.21 11.10
CA ALA A 4 -15.22 43.19 10.77
C ALA A 4 -14.81 42.54 12.11
N SER A 5 -14.80 41.23 12.33
CA SER A 5 -14.35 40.13 11.49
C SER A 5 -15.12 38.85 11.87
N ILE A 6 -15.73 38.20 10.87
CA ILE A 6 -16.31 36.85 10.93
C ILE A 6 -15.41 35.97 10.05
N LEU A 7 -15.26 34.69 10.42
CA LEU A 7 -14.26 33.66 10.01
C LEU A 7 -12.97 33.80 10.82
N GLU A 8 -12.53 32.79 11.58
CA GLU A 8 -12.27 31.42 11.13
C GLU A 8 -12.92 30.34 12.02
N ALA A 9 -13.30 29.25 11.36
CA ALA A 9 -14.22 28.22 11.82
C ALA A 9 -13.84 27.51 13.14
N ASP A 10 -14.78 27.55 14.09
CA ASP A 10 -15.04 26.45 15.00
C ASP A 10 -15.44 25.21 14.17
N ASP A 11 -14.45 24.46 13.66
CA ASP A 11 -14.68 23.17 13.01
C ASP A 11 -14.50 22.03 14.03
N PRO A 12 -15.57 21.37 14.49
CA PRO A 12 -15.55 20.45 15.64
C PRO A 12 -14.91 19.06 15.37
N ILE A 13 -14.26 18.85 14.22
CA ILE A 13 -13.72 17.54 13.80
C ILE A 13 -12.16 17.45 13.84
N LEU A 14 -11.41 18.56 13.82
CA LEU A 14 -9.95 18.52 13.63
C LEU A 14 -9.08 18.93 14.84
N ARG A 15 -9.66 19.04 16.05
CA ARG A 15 -8.92 18.84 17.31
C ARG A 15 -8.65 17.35 17.55
N ARG A 16 -8.23 16.64 16.49
CA ARG A 16 -7.83 15.24 16.51
C ARG A 16 -6.81 15.09 17.65
N LEU A 17 -7.07 14.18 18.59
CA LEU A 17 -6.19 13.82 19.70
C LEU A 17 -4.73 13.84 19.25
N PRO A 18 -3.76 14.31 20.06
CA PRO A 18 -2.36 14.19 19.69
C PRO A 18 -2.10 12.69 19.50
N VAL A 19 -2.03 12.27 18.23
CA VAL A 19 -1.59 10.92 17.91
C VAL A 19 -0.13 10.95 18.24
N THR A 20 0.20 10.51 19.44
CA THR A 20 1.58 10.40 19.88
C THR A 20 2.28 9.29 19.10
N ILE A 21 1.53 8.29 18.62
CA ILE A 21 2.09 7.09 17.97
C ILE A 21 1.56 6.95 16.53
N ILE A 22 2.45 7.00 15.54
CA ILE A 22 2.14 6.89 14.11
C ILE A 22 2.68 5.56 13.55
N PRO A 23 1.85 4.72 12.89
CA PRO A 23 2.34 3.58 12.12
C PRO A 23 3.10 4.07 10.88
N LEU A 24 4.38 3.70 10.77
CA LEU A 24 5.25 4.10 9.67
C LEU A 24 5.41 2.97 8.66
N ASN A 25 4.94 3.23 7.43
CA ASN A 25 5.26 2.43 6.25
C ASN A 25 6.09 3.27 5.29
N HIS A 26 7.32 2.87 5.01
CA HIS A 26 8.21 3.66 4.15
C HIS A 26 9.22 2.83 3.34
N ILE A 27 9.82 3.47 2.34
CA ILE A 27 11.02 3.02 1.63
C ILE A 27 12.11 4.05 1.91
N LEU A 28 13.21 3.64 2.55
CA LEU A 28 14.37 4.49 2.79
C LEU A 28 15.43 4.26 1.72
N LEU A 29 15.84 5.31 1.02
CA LEU A 29 16.80 5.25 -0.08
C LEU A 29 18.00 6.16 0.20
N LYS A 30 19.18 5.76 -0.27
CA LYS A 30 20.45 6.49 -0.02
C LYS A 30 20.83 7.47 -1.13
N SER A 31 20.09 7.48 -2.23
CA SER A 31 20.37 8.29 -3.41
C SER A 31 19.08 8.95 -3.90
N PRO A 32 19.09 10.24 -4.27
CA PRO A 32 17.93 10.91 -4.85
C PRO A 32 17.54 10.29 -6.20
N LEU A 33 18.53 9.89 -7.01
CA LEU A 33 18.27 9.23 -8.30
C LEU A 33 17.50 7.92 -8.12
N LEU A 34 17.85 7.15 -7.09
CA LEU A 34 17.13 5.91 -6.78
C LEU A 34 15.71 6.21 -6.30
N ALA A 35 15.51 7.29 -5.54
CA ALA A 35 14.16 7.71 -5.13
C ALA A 35 13.29 8.08 -6.32
N ASP A 36 13.84 8.82 -7.29
CA ASP A 36 13.13 9.16 -8.52
C ASP A 36 12.76 7.92 -9.34
N ASP A 37 13.66 6.94 -9.42
CA ASP A 37 13.41 5.69 -10.14
C ASP A 37 12.33 4.85 -9.46
N ILE A 38 12.37 4.71 -8.12
CA ILE A 38 11.33 4.01 -7.34
C ILE A 38 9.97 4.69 -7.51
N LEU A 39 9.90 6.03 -7.55
CA LEU A 39 8.64 6.75 -7.78
C LEU A 39 8.08 6.50 -9.19
N LYS A 40 8.95 6.41 -10.20
CA LYS A 40 8.52 6.03 -11.55
C LYS A 40 7.94 4.62 -11.57
N GLU A 41 8.61 3.66 -10.92
CA GLU A 41 8.12 2.28 -10.85
C GLU A 41 6.78 2.18 -10.12
N LEU A 42 6.62 2.89 -9.00
CA LEU A 42 5.34 3.01 -8.30
C LEU A 42 4.25 3.60 -9.21
N THR A 43 4.57 4.63 -9.99
CA THR A 43 3.64 5.25 -10.96
C THR A 43 3.27 4.30 -12.10
N LEU A 44 4.18 3.40 -12.47
CA LEU A 44 3.95 2.34 -13.47
C LEU A 44 3.16 1.15 -12.91
N GLY A 45 2.83 1.14 -11.61
CA GLY A 45 2.02 0.12 -10.96
C GLY A 45 2.81 -0.96 -10.22
N ALA A 46 4.12 -0.76 -9.99
CA ALA A 46 4.89 -1.65 -9.14
C ALA A 46 4.34 -1.62 -7.70
N ARG A 47 4.44 -2.77 -7.02
CA ARG A 47 3.96 -2.94 -5.66
C ARG A 47 4.90 -2.24 -4.69
N PHE A 48 4.37 -1.35 -3.85
CA PHE A 48 5.15 -0.67 -2.82
C PHE A 48 5.87 -1.66 -1.89
N GLU A 49 5.21 -2.76 -1.53
CA GLU A 49 5.77 -3.77 -0.65
C GLU A 49 7.01 -4.46 -1.22
N ASP A 50 7.02 -4.71 -2.53
CA ASP A 50 8.10 -5.40 -3.22
C ASP A 50 9.30 -4.45 -3.36
N LEU A 51 9.03 -3.19 -3.76
CA LEU A 51 10.06 -2.14 -3.82
C LEU A 51 10.67 -1.85 -2.44
N ALA A 52 9.86 -1.87 -1.38
CA ALA A 52 10.34 -1.73 -0.02
C ALA A 52 11.24 -2.90 0.38
N ALA A 53 10.89 -4.13 0.01
CA ALA A 53 11.66 -5.33 0.34
C ALA A 53 13.00 -5.39 -0.41
N GLU A 54 13.04 -4.91 -1.65
CA GLU A 54 14.21 -4.98 -2.51
C GLU A 54 15.18 -3.81 -2.31
N HIS A 55 14.67 -2.59 -2.10
CA HIS A 55 15.49 -1.37 -2.17
C HIS A 55 15.60 -0.60 -0.85
N SER A 56 14.74 -0.85 0.14
CA SER A 56 14.80 -0.09 1.39
C SER A 56 16.09 -0.38 2.16
N ALA A 57 16.82 0.67 2.50
CA ALA A 57 17.99 0.62 3.37
C ALA A 57 17.62 0.56 4.86
N CYS A 58 16.32 0.61 5.20
CA CYS A 58 15.82 0.42 6.55
C CYS A 58 15.58 -1.07 6.82
N PRO A 59 15.85 -1.59 8.04
CA PRO A 59 15.50 -2.97 8.41
C PRO A 59 14.03 -3.34 8.17
N SER A 60 13.14 -2.34 8.07
CA SER A 60 11.73 -2.52 7.70
C SER A 60 11.52 -3.12 6.30
N GLY A 61 12.53 -3.13 5.42
CA GLY A 61 12.46 -3.80 4.12
C GLY A 61 12.10 -5.29 4.26
N SER A 62 12.64 -5.99 5.26
CA SER A 62 12.26 -7.38 5.54
C SER A 62 10.79 -7.55 5.92
N ASN A 63 10.13 -6.47 6.33
CA ASN A 63 8.71 -6.41 6.65
C ASN A 63 7.95 -5.53 5.65
N LYS A 64 8.37 -5.56 4.37
CA LYS A 64 7.67 -4.88 3.26
C LYS A 64 7.46 -3.39 3.47
N GLY A 65 8.39 -2.75 4.19
CA GLY A 65 8.39 -1.31 4.48
C GLY A 65 7.70 -0.92 5.79
N PHE A 66 7.06 -1.84 6.50
CA PHE A 66 6.45 -1.54 7.80
C PHE A 66 7.52 -1.46 8.90
N ALA A 67 7.78 -0.25 9.38
CA ALA A 67 8.75 0.04 10.43
C ALA A 67 8.15 -0.03 11.84
N GLY A 68 6.83 -0.28 11.94
CA GLY A 68 6.12 -0.33 13.21
C GLY A 68 5.51 1.02 13.58
N ASP A 69 5.18 1.13 14.86
CA ASP A 69 4.54 2.28 15.45
C ASP A 69 5.60 3.16 16.12
N HIS A 70 5.70 4.43 15.71
CA HIS A 70 6.71 5.38 16.17
C HIS A 70 6.10 6.54 16.93
N ASP A 71 6.80 7.04 17.95
CA ASP A 71 6.44 8.31 18.55
C ASP A 71 6.69 9.45 17.55
N VAL A 72 5.80 10.44 17.52
CA VAL A 72 5.98 11.63 16.67
C VAL A 72 7.27 12.35 17.04
N ASP A 73 7.64 12.38 18.33
CA ASP A 73 8.86 13.03 18.80
C ASP A 73 10.14 12.30 18.32
N ASP A 74 10.03 11.04 17.90
CA ASP A 74 11.15 10.24 17.38
C ASP A 74 11.31 10.33 15.85
N LEU A 75 10.33 10.91 15.14
CA LEU A 75 10.37 11.07 13.69
C LEU A 75 11.10 12.35 13.28
N PRO A 76 11.78 12.37 12.10
CA PRO A 76 12.35 13.60 11.56
C PRO A 76 11.28 14.67 11.33
N GLU A 77 11.59 15.93 11.64
CA GLU A 77 10.66 17.06 11.47
C GLU A 77 10.16 17.18 10.02
N GLU A 78 11.05 16.95 9.05
CA GLU A 78 10.73 16.97 7.63
C GLU A 78 9.71 15.90 7.24
N MET A 79 9.79 14.73 7.89
CA MET A 79 8.83 13.63 7.69
C MET A 79 7.46 13.98 8.28
N ILE A 80 7.44 14.55 9.49
CA ILE A 80 6.20 14.96 10.16
C ILE A 80 5.51 16.04 9.33
N GLN A 81 6.25 17.05 8.88
CA GLN A 81 5.72 18.13 8.05
C GLN A 81 5.13 17.58 6.74
N ALA A 82 5.84 16.69 6.05
CA ALA A 82 5.33 16.07 4.82
C ALA A 82 4.04 15.25 5.05
N MET A 83 3.91 14.57 6.19
CA MET A 83 2.68 13.87 6.57
C MET A 83 1.53 14.83 6.92
N GLN A 84 1.83 15.98 7.52
CA GLN A 84 0.84 17.00 7.87
C GLN A 84 0.32 17.76 6.65
N GLU A 85 1.18 18.04 5.68
CA GLU A 85 0.85 18.74 4.43
C GLU A 85 0.20 17.81 3.39
N TYR A 86 0.26 16.49 3.60
CA TYR A 86 -0.31 15.53 2.69
C TYR A 86 -1.84 15.66 2.58
N ASP A 87 -2.29 15.92 1.36
CA ASP A 87 -3.70 16.21 1.03
C ASP A 87 -4.47 15.00 0.50
N GLY A 88 -3.82 13.84 0.35
CA GLY A 88 -4.44 12.65 -0.23
C GLY A 88 -4.36 12.56 -1.76
N SER A 89 -3.71 13.51 -2.45
CA SER A 89 -3.65 13.56 -3.92
C SER A 89 -2.84 12.43 -4.55
N SER A 90 -1.86 11.90 -3.83
CA SER A 90 -0.94 10.86 -4.30
C SER A 90 -1.03 9.62 -3.42
N PRO A 91 -0.91 8.39 -3.95
CA PRO A 91 -0.83 7.18 -3.14
C PRO A 91 0.38 7.02 -2.22
N TRP A 92 1.32 7.96 -2.28
CA TRP A 92 2.51 8.02 -1.44
C TRP A 92 2.91 9.48 -1.19
N ILE A 93 3.61 9.70 -0.09
CA ILE A 93 4.21 10.98 0.29
C ILE A 93 5.70 10.90 0.00
N GLY A 94 6.24 11.92 -0.68
CA GLY A 94 7.68 12.05 -0.91
C GLY A 94 8.07 12.16 -2.39
N PRO A 95 9.38 12.20 -2.66
CA PRO A 95 10.46 11.80 -1.77
C PRO A 95 10.78 12.87 -0.72
N VAL A 96 10.85 12.47 0.56
CA VAL A 96 11.16 13.35 1.69
C VAL A 96 12.62 13.19 2.07
N GLU A 97 13.41 14.26 1.98
CA GLU A 97 14.81 14.25 2.39
C GLU A 97 14.94 14.40 3.91
N THR A 98 15.80 13.59 4.52
CA THR A 98 16.16 13.66 5.94
C THR A 98 17.64 13.34 6.10
N ARG A 99 18.17 13.47 7.32
CA ARG A 99 19.53 13.02 7.67
C ARG A 99 19.84 11.55 7.37
N TYR A 100 18.83 10.69 7.22
CA TYR A 100 19.02 9.25 6.95
C TYR A 100 19.05 8.92 5.44
N GLY A 101 18.60 9.84 4.60
CA GLY A 101 18.38 9.65 3.16
C GLY A 101 16.99 10.12 2.74
N PHE A 102 16.48 9.53 1.66
CA PHE A 102 15.21 9.87 1.03
C PHE A 102 14.14 8.86 1.41
N HIS A 103 12.97 9.35 1.84
CA HIS A 103 11.86 8.51 2.28
C HIS A 103 10.69 8.64 1.33
N ILE A 104 10.15 7.51 0.90
CA ILE A 104 8.84 7.44 0.24
C ILE A 104 7.91 6.77 1.24
N ILE A 105 6.90 7.48 1.70
CA ILE A 105 6.03 7.07 2.80
C ILE A 105 4.68 6.67 2.25
N ARG A 106 4.16 5.54 2.71
CA ARG A 106 2.79 5.11 2.42
C ARG A 106 1.88 5.55 3.57
N PRO A 107 0.89 6.42 3.32
CA PRO A 107 -0.01 6.90 4.37
C PRO A 107 -0.86 5.75 4.92
N ALA A 108 -0.98 5.68 6.25
CA ALA A 108 -1.65 4.59 6.97
C ALA A 108 -3.15 4.41 6.63
N GLY A 109 -3.76 5.38 5.95
CA GLY A 109 -5.14 5.33 5.46
C GLY A 109 -5.32 4.64 4.10
N GLN A 110 -4.24 4.35 3.37
CA GLN A 110 -4.33 3.76 2.04
C GLN A 110 -4.31 2.24 2.07
N ILE A 111 -5.25 1.71 2.83
CA ILE A 111 -5.67 0.31 2.85
C ILE A 111 -6.82 0.15 1.82
N GLY A 112 -6.61 0.64 0.61
CA GLY A 112 -7.52 0.40 -0.53
C GLY A 112 -7.32 -1.00 -1.12
N GLU A 113 -6.06 -1.44 -1.25
CA GLU A 113 -5.73 -2.67 -1.97
C GLU A 113 -5.60 -3.94 -1.10
N LEU A 114 -5.51 -3.81 0.23
CA LEU A 114 -5.59 -5.00 1.10
C LEU A 114 -6.99 -5.64 1.02
N ARG A 115 -8.02 -4.84 0.71
CA ARG A 115 -9.38 -5.31 0.55
C ARG A 115 -9.60 -6.09 -0.75
N GLU A 116 -8.91 -5.74 -1.84
CA GLU A 116 -9.01 -6.49 -3.11
C GLU A 116 -8.24 -7.83 -3.07
N ARG A 117 -7.13 -7.92 -2.33
CA ARG A 117 -6.34 -9.17 -2.25
C ARG A 117 -6.86 -10.21 -1.26
N ILE A 118 -7.76 -9.85 -0.36
CA ILE A 118 -8.45 -10.84 0.49
C ILE A 118 -9.55 -11.58 -0.32
N ASP A 119 -10.07 -10.96 -1.39
CA ASP A 119 -11.04 -11.61 -2.28
C ASP A 119 -10.41 -12.68 -3.19
N ASP A 120 -9.10 -12.59 -3.51
CA ASP A 120 -8.36 -13.63 -4.24
C ASP A 120 -8.06 -14.90 -3.38
N ILE A 121 -8.22 -14.83 -2.06
CA ILE A 121 -8.16 -16.00 -1.17
C ILE A 121 -9.51 -16.75 -1.13
N HIS A 122 -10.56 -16.22 -1.78
CA HIS A 122 -11.88 -16.87 -1.88
C HIS A 122 -12.35 -17.21 -3.29
N THR A 123 -11.48 -17.15 -4.29
CA THR A 123 -11.75 -17.76 -5.60
C THR A 123 -11.08 -19.14 -5.67
N THR A 124 -11.79 -20.17 -5.20
CA THR A 124 -11.64 -21.49 -5.80
C THR A 124 -12.20 -21.39 -7.21
N ASP A 125 -11.35 -21.28 -8.23
CA ASP A 125 -11.75 -21.56 -9.60
C ASP A 125 -10.73 -22.48 -10.31
N PRO A 126 -11.21 -23.31 -11.24
CA PRO A 126 -10.62 -24.60 -11.59
C PRO A 126 -9.38 -24.51 -12.48
N VAL A 127 -8.49 -25.49 -12.30
CA VAL A 127 -7.28 -25.74 -13.10
C VAL A 127 -7.65 -25.93 -14.59
N PRO A 128 -6.91 -25.32 -15.55
CA PRO A 128 -7.21 -25.40 -16.97
C PRO A 128 -6.89 -26.78 -17.57
N GLU A 129 -7.78 -27.26 -18.45
CA GLU A 129 -7.62 -28.49 -19.24
C GLU A 129 -6.55 -28.35 -20.35
N SER A 130 -5.56 -29.24 -20.35
CA SER A 130 -4.80 -29.80 -21.50
C SER A 130 -3.57 -30.53 -20.90
N GLU A 131 -3.23 -31.79 -21.16
CA GLU A 131 -3.48 -32.73 -22.24
C GLU A 131 -3.40 -34.17 -21.69
N SER A 132 -4.15 -35.13 -22.26
CA SER A 132 -3.63 -36.41 -22.81
C SER A 132 -4.76 -37.43 -23.06
N VAL A 133 -5.04 -37.69 -24.34
CA VAL A 133 -5.74 -38.88 -24.90
C VAL A 133 -4.66 -39.97 -25.14
N PRO A 134 -4.89 -41.30 -25.32
CA PRO A 134 -6.08 -42.20 -25.28
C PRO A 134 -5.94 -43.27 -24.15
N ILE A 135 -6.71 -44.37 -23.97
CA ILE A 135 -6.72 -45.65 -24.71
C ILE A 135 -7.92 -46.55 -24.28
N SER A 136 -8.63 -47.07 -25.30
CA SER A 136 -9.26 -48.40 -25.44
C SER A 136 -10.50 -48.82 -24.62
N ASN A 137 -11.59 -49.03 -25.38
CA ASN A 137 -12.47 -50.21 -25.52
C ASN A 137 -12.86 -50.98 -24.24
N SER A 138 -14.09 -51.42 -24.01
CA SER A 138 -14.99 -52.14 -24.92
C SER A 138 -16.30 -52.50 -24.19
N ASP A 139 -17.37 -52.60 -24.97
CA ASP A 139 -18.50 -53.53 -24.82
C ASP A 139 -19.59 -53.37 -23.74
N ALA A 140 -20.82 -53.31 -24.30
CA ALA A 140 -22.08 -53.92 -23.83
C ALA A 140 -22.73 -53.35 -22.55
N ASP A 141 -24.04 -53.24 -22.39
CA ASP A 141 -25.17 -53.82 -23.12
C ASP A 141 -26.42 -52.98 -22.86
N SER A 142 -27.38 -53.18 -23.75
CA SER A 142 -28.75 -52.70 -23.88
C SER A 142 -29.68 -52.69 -22.64
N ALA A 143 -30.62 -51.73 -22.63
CA ALA A 143 -32.06 -51.87 -22.28
C ALA A 143 -32.70 -50.46 -22.32
N SER A 144 -33.35 -50.06 -23.42
CA SER A 144 -34.79 -50.23 -23.73
C SER A 144 -35.74 -49.40 -22.87
N ASN A 145 -36.51 -48.56 -23.56
CA ASN A 145 -37.60 -47.71 -23.08
C ASN A 145 -38.75 -48.51 -22.45
N ASP A 146 -39.59 -47.81 -21.68
CA ASP A 146 -41.06 -47.73 -21.80
C ASP A 146 -41.82 -47.71 -20.45
N ASP A 147 -42.85 -46.87 -20.45
CA ASP A 147 -43.90 -46.53 -19.47
C ASP A 147 -43.59 -45.59 -18.28
#